data_AF-E6K315-F1
#
_entry.id   AF-E6K315-F1
#
_cell.length_a   1.000
_cell.length_b   1.000
_cell.length_c   1.000
_cell.angle_alpha   90.00
_cell.angle_beta   90.00
_cell.angle_gamma   90.00
#
_symmetry.space_group_name_H-M   'P 1'
#
loop_
_entity.id
_entity.type
_entity.pdbx_description
1 polymer ?
#
loop_
_entity_poly.entity_id
_entity_poly.type
_entity_poly.pdbx_seq_one_letter_code
_entity_poly.pdbx_strand_id
1 'polypeptide(L)'
;MSDDFSQSYDDQDYDDDDTGQSPVQASRLTDSGDFPPQPGQDRPEEANDQRPDDDGHSEGDDSVSDPARDRTDAALKAVHQYMPEAYANQDSSDDDDDRIGDEQFTPAYDIIEHMEKLVEEAKTGIFNSNVAKIDKSEFLDLLHELKKGLPVQLERASALMRESERRLENAQNQSNSIVSDARSQASGIIREANEQAQFLAGQENVVSIATQKARNILDQAQEKANQLTSGANAYATKSMNDLDEQVTEIHNSIVSGLEVLKQRQKEAESQVPRLSAEDYPNHQ
;
A
#
# COMPACT_ATOMS: atom_id res chain seq x y z
N MET A 1 26.71 -39.90 -36.53
CA MET A 1 28.17 -39.70 -36.46
C MET A 1 28.39 -38.20 -36.60
N SER A 2 28.44 -37.51 -35.46
CA SER A 2 29.69 -37.13 -34.77
C SER A 2 30.23 -35.85 -35.42
N ASP A 3 29.92 -34.68 -34.88
CA ASP A 3 30.58 -34.03 -33.74
C ASP A 3 31.72 -33.10 -34.20
N ASP A 4 31.76 -31.96 -33.51
CA ASP A 4 32.95 -31.20 -33.09
C ASP A 4 33.51 -30.05 -33.96
N PHE A 5 33.00 -28.85 -33.66
CA PHE A 5 33.70 -27.69 -33.05
C PHE A 5 35.19 -27.42 -33.38
N SER A 6 35.47 -26.21 -33.88
CA SER A 6 36.46 -25.23 -33.34
C SER A 6 36.70 -24.09 -34.35
N GLN A 7 36.15 -22.91 -34.06
CA GLN A 7 36.88 -21.71 -33.58
C GLN A 7 37.83 -21.06 -34.61
N SER A 8 37.38 -19.93 -35.15
CA SER A 8 38.25 -18.80 -35.48
C SER A 8 37.48 -17.53 -35.14
N TYR A 9 38.06 -16.72 -34.27
CA TYR A 9 37.55 -15.46 -33.76
C TYR A 9 37.49 -14.43 -34.89
N ASP A 10 36.32 -13.83 -35.09
CA ASP A 10 36.18 -12.56 -35.82
C ASP A 10 36.09 -11.43 -34.79
N ASP A 11 37.00 -10.50 -34.97
CA ASP A 11 37.36 -9.38 -34.12
C ASP A 11 36.60 -8.14 -34.62
N GLN A 12 35.48 -7.80 -33.98
CA GLN A 12 34.79 -6.51 -34.16
C GLN A 12 34.12 -6.11 -32.84
N ASP A 13 34.92 -5.48 -31.97
CA ASP A 13 34.42 -4.65 -30.87
C ASP A 13 33.63 -3.47 -31.46
N TYR A 14 32.31 -3.54 -31.36
CA TYR A 14 31.43 -2.39 -31.49
C TYR A 14 31.26 -1.76 -30.10
N ASP A 15 31.73 -0.51 -30.00
CA ASP A 15 31.41 0.44 -28.94
C ASP A 15 29.88 0.61 -28.81
N ASP A 16 29.32 0.35 -27.63
CA ASP A 16 28.15 1.04 -27.08
C ASP A 16 28.00 0.69 -25.59
N ASP A 17 28.81 1.35 -24.76
CA ASP A 17 28.65 1.36 -23.30
C ASP A 17 27.79 2.59 -22.93
N ASP A 18 26.49 2.51 -23.18
CA ASP A 18 25.48 3.46 -22.65
C ASP A 18 24.84 2.87 -21.39
N THR A 19 25.57 2.94 -20.29
CA THR A 19 25.01 2.84 -18.94
C THR A 19 25.19 4.18 -18.21
N GLY A 20 24.42 5.18 -18.65
CA GLY A 20 24.25 6.43 -17.93
C GLY A 20 23.65 6.21 -16.53
N GLN A 21 24.49 6.09 -15.51
CA GLN A 21 24.13 6.38 -14.12
C GLN A 21 24.80 7.69 -13.68
N SER A 22 24.01 8.76 -13.66
CA SER A 22 24.31 9.98 -12.90
C SER A 22 23.29 10.13 -11.76
N PRO A 23 23.71 10.61 -10.57
CA PRO A 23 22.90 10.58 -9.36
C PRO A 23 21.90 11.74 -9.33
N VAL A 24 20.63 11.45 -9.07
CA VAL A 24 19.62 12.48 -8.80
C VAL A 24 19.87 13.10 -7.41
N GLN A 25 20.29 14.36 -7.43
CA GLN A 25 20.48 15.23 -6.28
C GLN A 25 19.14 15.61 -5.66
N ALA A 26 19.04 15.45 -4.33
CA ALA A 26 17.94 15.94 -3.53
C ALA A 26 17.93 17.49 -3.52
N SER A 27 16.97 18.09 -4.21
CA SER A 27 16.70 19.53 -4.11
C SER A 27 15.85 19.80 -2.87
N ARG A 28 16.48 20.35 -1.83
CA ARG A 28 15.79 21.03 -0.72
C ARG A 28 15.30 22.38 -1.24
N LEU A 29 13.98 22.57 -1.30
CA LEU A 29 13.39 23.89 -1.47
C LEU A 29 13.11 24.48 -0.08
N THR A 30 13.96 25.42 0.32
CA THR A 30 13.62 26.47 1.28
C THR A 30 12.79 27.51 0.55
N ASP A 31 11.58 27.81 1.02
CA ASP A 31 10.89 29.04 0.61
C ASP A 31 10.30 29.74 1.83
N SER A 32 10.81 30.94 2.04
CA SER A 32 10.44 31.90 3.07
C SER A 32 10.25 33.23 2.33
N GLY A 33 9.01 33.66 2.19
CA GLY A 33 8.61 34.96 1.65
C GLY A 33 7.09 35.01 1.54
N ASP A 34 6.41 35.64 2.50
CA ASP A 34 5.93 37.02 2.38
C ASP A 34 4.48 37.08 1.85
N PHE A 35 3.52 37.15 2.78
CA PHE A 35 2.14 37.54 2.51
C PHE A 35 1.72 38.61 3.53
N PRO A 36 1.11 39.74 3.10
CA PRO A 36 0.90 40.93 3.93
C PRO A 36 -0.28 40.78 4.92
N PRO A 37 -0.34 41.60 6.00
CA PRO A 37 -1.40 41.52 7.00
C PRO A 37 -2.68 42.23 6.54
N GLN A 38 -3.85 41.65 6.85
CA GLN A 38 -5.14 42.37 6.80
C GLN A 38 -5.67 42.67 8.22
N PRO A 39 -6.33 43.83 8.45
CA PRO A 39 -6.61 44.36 9.79
C PRO A 39 -8.08 44.26 10.24
N GLY A 40 -8.30 44.24 11.56
CA GLY A 40 -9.59 44.45 12.26
C GLY A 40 -10.48 43.20 12.31
N GLN A 41 -11.18 42.85 13.39
CA GLN A 41 -11.84 43.69 14.40
C GLN A 41 -12.00 42.91 15.73
N ASP A 42 -11.70 43.60 16.82
CA ASP A 42 -12.39 43.62 18.11
C ASP A 42 -12.70 42.30 18.85
N ARG A 43 -11.81 41.99 19.81
CA ARG A 43 -12.19 41.32 21.07
C ARG A 43 -13.03 42.28 21.94
N PRO A 44 -14.05 41.75 22.62
CA PRO A 44 -14.22 41.97 24.06
C PRO A 44 -14.16 40.60 24.78
N GLU A 45 -13.23 40.37 25.71
CA GLU A 45 -13.33 40.70 27.14
C GLU A 45 -14.57 40.09 27.84
N GLU A 46 -14.28 39.02 28.57
CA GLU A 46 -14.73 38.62 29.92
C GLU A 46 -16.19 38.64 30.36
N ALA A 47 -16.45 37.59 31.14
CA ALA A 47 -17.48 37.40 32.16
C ALA A 47 -18.89 37.02 31.67
N ASN A 48 -19.23 35.73 31.87
CA ASN A 48 -20.22 35.41 32.89
C ASN A 48 -20.12 33.95 33.34
N ASP A 49 -19.89 33.77 34.64
CA ASP A 49 -20.01 32.51 35.37
C ASP A 49 -21.49 32.30 35.71
N GLN A 50 -22.17 31.42 34.99
CA GLN A 50 -23.43 30.84 35.45
C GLN A 50 -23.56 29.41 34.91
N ARG A 51 -23.30 28.44 35.79
CA ARG A 51 -23.89 27.11 35.71
C ARG A 51 -25.40 27.24 35.99
N PRO A 52 -26.25 26.62 35.18
CA PRO A 52 -27.51 26.10 35.64
C PRO A 52 -27.38 24.58 35.77
N ASP A 53 -27.59 24.08 36.99
CA ASP A 53 -28.02 22.71 37.20
C ASP A 53 -29.38 22.53 36.48
N ASP A 54 -29.47 21.62 35.51
CA ASP A 54 -30.73 21.15 34.97
C ASP A 54 -30.67 19.64 34.75
N ASP A 55 -31.44 18.93 35.57
CA ASP A 55 -31.73 17.50 35.49
C ASP A 55 -32.64 17.25 34.28
N GLY A 56 -32.11 16.57 33.25
CA GLY A 56 -32.90 16.21 32.07
C GLY A 56 -32.41 14.92 31.43
N HIS A 57 -33.12 13.83 31.67
CA HIS A 57 -32.98 12.55 30.95
C HIS A 57 -33.08 12.72 29.42
N SER A 58 -32.13 12.12 28.70
CA SER A 58 -32.30 11.35 27.45
C SER A 58 -31.09 11.55 26.53
N GLU A 59 -30.10 10.66 26.57
CA GLU A 59 -29.15 10.51 25.46
C GLU A 59 -29.41 9.17 24.77
N GLY A 60 -30.07 9.29 23.62
CA GLY A 60 -30.02 8.28 22.58
C GLY A 60 -28.59 8.18 22.06
N ASP A 61 -28.21 6.93 21.81
CA ASP A 61 -27.02 6.52 21.08
C ASP A 61 -27.02 7.14 19.67
N ASP A 62 -26.30 8.26 19.52
CA ASP A 62 -25.82 8.75 18.24
C ASP A 62 -24.32 9.02 18.39
N SER A 63 -23.57 7.92 18.46
CA SER A 63 -22.12 7.95 18.30
C SER A 63 -21.79 8.36 16.87
N VAL A 64 -21.59 9.67 16.67
CA VAL A 64 -20.89 10.20 15.50
C VAL A 64 -19.51 9.56 15.50
N SER A 65 -19.34 8.59 14.62
CA SER A 65 -18.11 7.81 14.45
C SER A 65 -17.02 8.75 13.96
N ASP A 66 -16.14 9.16 14.88
CA ASP A 66 -14.92 9.89 14.54
C ASP A 66 -14.05 8.98 13.66
N PRO A 67 -13.86 9.30 12.36
CA PRO A 67 -13.12 8.45 11.43
C PRO A 67 -11.62 8.40 11.74
N ALA A 68 -11.13 9.22 12.69
CA ALA A 68 -9.79 9.08 13.23
C ALA A 68 -9.69 7.94 14.25
N ARG A 69 -10.72 7.76 15.10
CA ARG A 69 -10.77 6.70 16.12
C ARG A 69 -10.94 5.32 15.51
N ASP A 70 -11.76 5.20 14.47
CA ASP A 70 -11.99 3.94 13.76
C ASP A 70 -10.74 3.44 13.03
N ARG A 71 -9.92 4.37 12.50
CA ARG A 71 -8.62 4.07 11.90
C ARG A 71 -7.57 3.65 12.93
N THR A 72 -7.56 4.29 14.10
CA THR A 72 -6.65 3.88 15.18
C THR A 72 -7.05 2.52 15.74
N ASP A 73 -8.34 2.22 15.87
CA ASP A 73 -8.82 0.93 16.35
C ASP A 73 -8.57 -0.19 15.34
N ALA A 74 -8.77 0.07 14.04
CA ALA A 74 -8.43 -0.89 12.98
C ALA A 74 -6.92 -1.17 12.93
N ALA A 75 -6.09 -0.13 13.09
CA ALA A 75 -4.64 -0.28 13.17
C ALA A 75 -4.20 -1.03 14.44
N LEU A 76 -4.79 -0.73 15.60
CA LEU A 76 -4.51 -1.41 16.86
C LEU A 76 -4.92 -2.88 16.80
N LYS A 77 -6.07 -3.17 16.19
CA LYS A 77 -6.57 -4.53 15.97
C LYS A 77 -5.69 -5.31 14.99
N ALA A 78 -5.21 -4.68 13.92
CA ALA A 78 -4.25 -5.29 13.00
C ALA A 78 -2.92 -5.61 13.69
N VAL A 79 -2.41 -4.69 14.52
CA VAL A 79 -1.20 -4.95 15.34
C VAL A 79 -1.43 -6.10 16.32
N HIS A 80 -2.58 -6.16 16.97
CA HIS A 80 -2.95 -7.25 17.88
C HIS A 80 -3.17 -8.59 17.18
N GLN A 81 -3.58 -8.57 15.90
CA GLN A 81 -3.82 -9.78 15.09
C GLN A 81 -2.52 -10.42 14.57
N TYR A 82 -1.46 -9.62 14.38
CA TYR A 82 -0.16 -10.12 13.91
C TYR A 82 0.88 -10.29 15.03
N MET A 83 0.58 -9.88 16.25
CA MET A 83 1.35 -10.26 17.44
C MET A 83 0.71 -11.49 18.09
N PRO A 84 1.37 -12.66 18.15
CA PRO A 84 0.82 -13.77 18.89
C PRO A 84 0.76 -13.40 20.39
N GLU A 85 -0.36 -13.72 21.06
CA GLU A 85 -0.54 -13.63 22.52
C GLU A 85 0.56 -14.39 23.31
N ALA A 86 1.39 -15.17 22.62
CA ALA A 86 2.57 -15.84 23.15
C ALA A 86 3.58 -14.90 23.81
N TYR A 87 3.56 -13.60 23.50
CA TYR A 87 4.41 -12.60 24.19
C TYR A 87 3.71 -11.87 25.34
N ALA A 88 2.39 -11.99 25.47
CA ALA A 88 1.62 -11.35 26.55
C ALA A 88 1.50 -12.26 27.79
N ASN A 89 1.65 -13.57 27.61
CA ASN A 89 1.56 -14.57 28.68
C ASN A 89 2.86 -15.37 28.78
N GLN A 90 3.94 -14.70 29.13
CA GLN A 90 5.02 -15.34 29.88
C GLN A 90 5.19 -14.53 31.14
N ASP A 91 4.37 -14.90 32.12
CA ASP A 91 4.53 -14.57 33.52
C ASP A 91 6.00 -14.86 33.88
N SER A 92 6.77 -13.79 33.93
CA SER A 92 8.13 -13.76 34.42
C SER A 92 8.05 -13.92 35.94
N SER A 93 7.80 -15.15 36.37
CA SER A 93 7.78 -15.54 37.76
C SER A 93 8.41 -16.92 37.88
N ASP A 94 9.74 -16.95 37.76
CA ASP A 94 10.61 -18.00 38.32
C ASP A 94 12.09 -17.57 38.28
N ASP A 95 12.39 -16.29 38.55
CA ASP A 95 13.78 -15.78 38.72
C ASP A 95 13.98 -15.14 40.11
N ASP A 96 13.15 -15.53 41.08
CA ASP A 96 13.40 -15.25 42.49
C ASP A 96 13.75 -16.58 43.18
N ASP A 97 15.04 -16.81 43.40
CA ASP A 97 15.64 -17.41 44.61
C ASP A 97 16.90 -18.27 44.35
N ASP A 98 17.90 -17.75 43.63
CA ASP A 98 19.26 -18.32 43.63
C ASP A 98 20.29 -17.37 44.26
N ARG A 99 19.86 -16.51 45.20
CA ARG A 99 20.81 -15.90 46.15
C ARG A 99 21.22 -16.98 47.13
N ILE A 100 22.06 -17.91 46.67
CA ILE A 100 22.89 -18.76 47.51
C ILE A 100 23.67 -17.78 48.40
N GLY A 101 23.16 -17.56 49.62
CA GLY A 101 23.56 -16.46 50.48
C GLY A 101 25.08 -16.32 50.58
N ASP A 102 25.55 -15.11 50.33
CA ASP A 102 26.95 -14.67 50.43
C ASP A 102 27.52 -14.76 51.87
N GLU A 103 26.76 -15.28 52.83
CA GLU A 103 27.02 -15.09 54.27
C GLU A 103 27.69 -16.29 54.99
N GLN A 104 28.09 -17.37 54.29
CA GLN A 104 28.54 -18.59 55.00
C GLN A 104 29.81 -19.28 54.51
N PHE A 105 30.57 -18.72 53.57
CA PHE A 105 31.82 -19.35 53.16
C PHE A 105 32.93 -18.34 53.03
N THR A 106 33.92 -18.44 53.92
CA THR A 106 35.28 -17.96 53.66
C THR A 106 35.77 -18.64 52.37
N PRO A 107 35.96 -17.92 51.25
CA PRO A 107 36.56 -18.47 50.04
C PRO A 107 37.82 -19.24 50.37
N ALA A 108 38.10 -20.31 49.64
CA ALA A 108 39.37 -21.02 49.77
C ALA A 108 40.57 -20.07 49.55
N TYR A 109 40.36 -19.00 48.78
CA TYR A 109 41.32 -17.92 48.58
C TYR A 109 41.65 -17.17 49.87
N ASP A 110 40.66 -16.85 50.70
CA ASP A 110 40.87 -16.15 51.98
C ASP A 110 41.67 -17.01 52.98
N ILE A 111 41.49 -18.34 52.94
CA ILE A 111 42.30 -19.26 53.75
C ILE A 111 43.75 -19.28 53.25
N ILE A 112 43.96 -19.24 51.92
CA ILE A 112 45.29 -19.13 51.32
C ILE A 112 45.95 -17.80 51.69
N GLU A 113 45.21 -16.69 51.63
CA GLU A 113 45.71 -15.35 52.01
C GLU A 113 46.10 -15.31 53.49
N HIS A 114 45.33 -15.95 54.37
CA HIS A 114 45.67 -16.06 55.78
C HIS A 114 46.93 -16.92 56.00
N MET A 115 47.09 -18.03 55.27
CA MET A 115 48.31 -18.84 55.30
C MET A 115 49.53 -18.07 54.78
N GLU A 116 49.37 -17.27 53.72
CA GLU A 116 50.41 -16.42 53.15
C GLU A 116 50.87 -15.38 54.17
N LYS A 117 49.92 -14.69 54.82
CA LYS A 117 50.19 -13.72 55.88
C LYS A 117 50.96 -14.32 57.05
N LEU A 118 50.58 -15.52 57.50
CA LEU A 118 51.31 -16.24 58.56
C LEU A 118 52.75 -16.59 58.16
N VAL A 119 53.01 -16.83 56.87
CA VAL A 119 54.35 -17.09 56.34
C VAL A 119 55.16 -15.80 56.21
N GLU A 120 54.54 -14.71 55.76
CA GLU A 120 55.18 -13.39 55.62
C GLU A 120 55.55 -12.74 56.97
N GLU A 121 54.68 -12.86 57.97
CA GLU A 121 54.89 -12.32 59.32
C GLU A 121 55.81 -13.20 60.19
N ALA A 122 56.15 -14.40 59.70
CA ALA A 122 56.95 -15.35 60.46
C ALA A 122 58.38 -14.87 60.67
N LYS A 123 58.83 -14.96 61.92
CA LYS A 123 60.15 -14.48 62.33
C LYS A 123 61.26 -15.32 61.69
N THR A 124 62.01 -14.74 60.76
CA THR A 124 63.19 -15.37 60.15
C THR A 124 64.38 -15.40 61.11
N GLY A 125 65.17 -16.47 61.09
CA GLY A 125 66.36 -16.59 61.93
C GLY A 125 67.48 -15.63 61.55
N ILE A 126 68.20 -15.07 62.53
CA ILE A 126 69.28 -14.08 62.34
C ILE A 126 70.44 -14.61 61.46
N PHE A 127 70.59 -15.93 61.34
CA PHE A 127 71.65 -16.55 60.54
C PHE A 127 71.15 -17.28 59.29
N ASN A 128 69.82 -17.41 59.10
CA ASN A 128 69.20 -18.14 57.98
C ASN A 128 67.92 -17.40 57.54
N SER A 129 67.99 -16.59 56.49
CA SER A 129 66.81 -15.90 55.92
C SER A 129 65.79 -16.86 55.29
N ASN A 130 66.20 -18.10 54.98
CA ASN A 130 65.37 -19.11 54.34
C ASN A 130 64.57 -19.99 55.32
N VAL A 131 64.66 -19.73 56.64
CA VAL A 131 63.95 -20.50 57.66
C VAL A 131 63.16 -19.54 58.54
N ALA A 132 61.83 -19.57 58.39
CA ALA A 132 60.90 -18.82 59.21
C ALA A 132 60.26 -19.73 60.26
N LYS A 133 60.09 -19.21 61.49
CA LYS A 133 59.38 -19.91 62.56
C LYS A 133 57.89 -19.54 62.49
N ILE A 134 57.08 -20.49 62.03
CA ILE A 134 55.62 -20.38 61.95
C ILE A 134 55.01 -21.23 63.06
N ASP A 135 53.85 -20.81 63.59
CA ASP A 135 53.03 -21.67 64.44
C ASP A 135 52.52 -22.86 63.60
N LYS A 136 53.08 -24.04 63.87
CA LYS A 136 52.76 -25.25 63.13
C LYS A 136 51.30 -25.67 63.32
N SER A 137 50.70 -25.42 64.48
CA SER A 137 49.30 -25.76 64.76
C SER A 137 48.38 -24.91 63.89
N GLU A 138 48.55 -23.60 63.95
CA GLU A 138 47.70 -22.63 63.24
C GLU A 138 47.77 -22.82 61.72
N PHE A 139 48.97 -23.01 61.17
CA PHE A 139 49.15 -23.27 59.75
C PHE A 139 48.53 -24.62 59.30
N LEU A 140 48.64 -25.67 60.12
CA LEU A 140 48.04 -26.97 59.81
C LEU A 140 46.51 -26.95 59.89
N ASP A 141 45.95 -26.14 60.80
CA ASP A 141 44.50 -25.97 60.92
C ASP A 141 43.92 -25.27 59.69
N LEU A 142 44.57 -24.19 59.22
CA LEU A 142 44.20 -23.52 57.96
C LEU A 142 44.35 -24.46 56.75
N LEU A 143 45.42 -25.25 56.69
CA LEU A 143 45.60 -26.24 55.62
C LEU A 143 44.50 -27.30 55.62
N HIS A 144 44.08 -27.77 56.81
CA HIS A 144 42.97 -28.72 56.93
C HIS A 144 41.63 -28.10 56.52
N GLU A 145 41.39 -26.85 56.90
CA GLU A 145 40.21 -26.10 56.50
C GLU A 145 40.16 -25.91 54.99
N LEU A 146 41.28 -25.50 54.38
CA LEU A 146 41.43 -25.37 52.94
C LEU A 146 41.18 -26.70 52.21
N LYS A 147 41.78 -27.79 52.71
CA LYS A 147 41.60 -29.14 52.14
C LYS A 147 40.16 -29.63 52.22
N LYS A 148 39.40 -29.18 53.22
CA LYS A 148 37.98 -29.54 53.40
C LYS A 148 37.06 -28.65 52.55
N GLY A 149 37.37 -27.37 52.40
CA GLY A 149 36.56 -26.39 51.69
C GLY A 149 36.75 -26.40 50.16
N LEU A 150 37.98 -26.60 49.68
CA LEU A 150 38.31 -26.56 48.25
C LEU A 150 37.47 -27.50 47.37
N PRO A 151 37.29 -28.79 47.71
CA PRO A 151 36.53 -29.70 46.86
C PRO A 151 35.06 -29.27 46.70
N VAL A 152 34.44 -28.79 47.78
CA VAL A 152 33.04 -28.36 47.80
C VAL A 152 32.84 -27.11 46.93
N GLN A 153 33.79 -26.17 46.97
CA GLN A 153 33.74 -24.97 46.13
C GLN A 153 33.93 -25.30 44.65
N LEU A 154 34.85 -26.22 44.32
CA LEU A 154 35.06 -26.67 42.93
C LEU A 154 33.84 -27.43 42.38
N GLU A 155 33.21 -28.27 43.19
CA GLU A 155 31.98 -28.98 42.81
C GLU A 155 30.84 -27.99 42.55
N ARG A 156 30.67 -27.00 43.43
CA ARG A 156 29.66 -25.94 43.26
C ARG A 156 29.93 -25.08 42.03
N ALA A 157 31.17 -24.65 41.82
CA ALA A 157 31.55 -23.89 40.63
C ALA A 157 31.28 -24.69 39.35
N SER A 158 31.58 -26.00 39.36
CA SER A 158 31.29 -26.90 38.25
C SER A 158 29.78 -27.09 38.03
N ALA A 159 28.99 -27.16 39.10
CA ALA A 159 27.53 -27.24 39.04
C ALA A 159 26.93 -25.95 38.45
N LEU A 160 27.40 -24.78 38.92
CA LEU A 160 27.01 -23.48 38.39
C LEU A 160 27.35 -23.35 36.89
N MET A 161 28.54 -23.79 36.47
CA MET A 161 28.92 -23.79 35.05
C MET A 161 28.02 -24.69 34.19
N ARG A 162 27.67 -25.88 34.68
CA ARG A 162 26.75 -26.79 33.98
C ARG A 162 25.35 -26.20 33.88
N GLU A 163 24.91 -25.54 34.94
CA GLU A 163 23.62 -24.85 34.95
C GLU A 163 23.63 -23.65 33.99
N SER A 164 24.69 -22.84 33.99
CA SER A 164 24.81 -21.72 33.07
C SER A 164 24.85 -22.18 31.61
N GLU A 165 25.54 -23.29 31.31
CA GLU A 165 25.56 -23.87 29.96
C GLU A 165 24.16 -24.35 29.55
N ARG A 166 23.43 -25.01 30.46
CA ARG A 166 22.06 -25.45 30.21
C ARG A 166 21.11 -24.26 29.99
N ARG A 167 21.23 -23.20 30.81
CA ARG A 167 20.45 -21.96 30.63
C ARG A 167 20.79 -21.30 29.28
N LEU A 168 22.06 -21.27 28.90
CA LEU A 168 22.52 -20.74 27.62
C LEU A 168 21.95 -21.55 26.44
N GLU A 169 22.04 -22.88 26.47
CA GLU A 169 21.49 -23.76 25.44
C GLU A 169 19.97 -23.57 25.30
N ASN A 170 19.25 -23.53 26.43
CA ASN A 170 17.81 -23.26 26.43
C ASN A 170 17.47 -21.89 25.80
N ALA A 171 18.20 -20.84 26.19
CA ALA A 171 18.00 -19.49 25.65
C ALA A 171 18.31 -19.42 24.14
N GLN A 172 19.36 -20.11 23.68
CA GLN A 172 19.68 -20.21 22.25
C GLN A 172 18.58 -20.94 21.47
N ASN A 173 18.08 -22.06 21.99
CA ASN A 173 17.00 -22.81 21.36
C ASN A 173 15.70 -22.00 21.29
N GLN A 174 15.34 -21.31 22.37
CA GLN A 174 14.17 -20.43 22.40
C GLN A 174 14.32 -19.26 21.41
N SER A 175 15.50 -18.62 21.37
CA SER A 175 15.78 -17.54 20.41
C SER A 175 15.66 -18.02 18.96
N ASN A 176 16.21 -19.20 18.64
CA ASN A 176 16.11 -19.79 17.31
C ASN A 176 14.65 -20.08 16.93
N SER A 177 13.83 -20.57 17.87
CA SER A 177 12.40 -20.78 17.63
C SER A 177 11.69 -19.47 17.33
N ILE A 178 11.91 -18.44 18.15
CA ILE A 178 11.30 -17.11 17.98
C ILE A 178 11.66 -16.52 16.62
N VAL A 179 12.93 -16.58 16.22
CA VAL A 179 13.40 -16.07 14.92
C VAL A 179 12.76 -16.85 13.77
N SER A 180 12.65 -18.17 13.89
CA SER A 180 11.99 -19.01 12.89
C SER A 180 10.51 -18.65 12.74
N ASP A 181 9.79 -18.51 13.86
CA ASP A 181 8.38 -18.17 13.88
C ASP A 181 8.12 -16.76 13.30
N ALA A 182 8.94 -15.78 13.70
CA ALA A 182 8.87 -14.42 13.17
C ALA A 182 9.13 -14.39 11.65
N ARG A 183 10.09 -15.16 11.15
CA ARG A 183 10.36 -15.28 9.70
C ARG A 183 9.19 -15.92 8.95
N SER A 184 8.58 -16.96 9.54
CA SER A 184 7.39 -17.62 8.97
C SER A 184 6.23 -16.65 8.87
N GLN A 185 5.93 -15.92 9.96
CA GLN A 185 4.88 -14.91 10.00
C GLN A 185 5.14 -13.79 9.00
N ALA A 186 6.36 -13.24 8.96
CA ALA A 186 6.74 -12.20 8.01
C ALA A 186 6.57 -12.66 6.55
N SER A 187 6.97 -13.90 6.25
CA SER A 187 6.77 -14.49 4.92
C SER A 187 5.29 -14.64 4.58
N GLY A 188 4.45 -15.02 5.55
CA GLY A 188 3.00 -15.06 5.43
C GLY A 188 2.39 -13.70 5.10
N ILE A 189 2.76 -12.66 5.86
CA ILE A 189 2.31 -11.28 5.65
C ILE A 189 2.69 -10.78 4.26
N ILE A 190 3.94 -10.98 3.84
CA ILE A 190 4.41 -10.57 2.51
C ILE A 190 3.62 -11.29 1.41
N ARG A 191 3.33 -12.57 1.58
CA ARG A 191 2.54 -13.34 0.61
C ARG A 191 1.11 -12.79 0.50
N GLU A 192 0.44 -12.60 1.63
CA GLU A 192 -0.92 -12.05 1.69
C GLU A 192 -0.99 -10.65 1.06
N ALA A 193 -0.05 -9.77 1.41
CA ALA A 193 0.04 -8.43 0.85
C ALA A 193 0.25 -8.45 -0.68
N ASN A 194 1.09 -9.36 -1.19
CA ASN A 194 1.30 -9.52 -2.63
C ASN A 194 0.05 -10.04 -3.34
N GLU A 195 -0.64 -11.03 -2.76
CA GLU A 195 -1.91 -11.54 -3.30
C GLU A 195 -2.97 -10.45 -3.36
N GLN A 196 -3.09 -9.63 -2.30
CA GLN A 196 -4.00 -8.49 -2.27
C GLN A 196 -3.62 -7.42 -3.29
N ALA A 197 -2.33 -7.09 -3.41
CA ALA A 197 -1.84 -6.13 -4.40
C ALA A 197 -2.11 -6.59 -5.83
N GLN A 198 -1.89 -7.88 -6.14
CA GLN A 198 -2.22 -8.47 -7.44
C GLN A 198 -3.73 -8.45 -7.71
N PHE A 199 -4.55 -8.72 -6.69
CA PHE A 199 -6.01 -8.65 -6.82
C PHE A 199 -6.50 -7.22 -7.11
N LEU A 200 -5.96 -6.22 -6.40
CA LEU A 200 -6.28 -4.81 -6.65
C LEU A 200 -5.81 -4.34 -8.03
N ALA A 201 -4.57 -4.66 -8.40
CA ALA A 201 -4.02 -4.35 -9.72
C ALA A 201 -4.82 -5.02 -10.85
N GLY A 202 -5.25 -6.26 -10.65
CA GLY A 202 -6.12 -6.99 -11.58
C GLY A 202 -7.48 -6.31 -11.74
N GLN A 203 -8.09 -5.85 -10.66
CA GLN A 203 -9.36 -5.11 -10.72
C GLN A 203 -9.22 -3.77 -11.43
N GLU A 204 -8.18 -2.99 -11.14
CA GLU A 204 -7.92 -1.72 -11.82
C GLU A 204 -7.72 -1.92 -13.33
N ASN A 205 -7.01 -2.98 -13.71
CA ASN A 205 -6.83 -3.35 -15.11
C ASN A 205 -8.16 -3.67 -15.80
N VAL A 206 -9.03 -4.46 -15.17
CA VAL A 206 -10.35 -4.80 -15.71
C VAL A 206 -11.24 -3.57 -15.86
N VAL A 207 -11.26 -2.67 -14.88
CA VAL A 207 -12.04 -1.42 -14.94
C VAL A 207 -11.51 -0.50 -16.06
N SER A 208 -10.19 -0.39 -16.22
CA SER A 208 -9.57 0.36 -17.31
C SER A 208 -9.96 -0.19 -18.69
N ILE A 209 -9.85 -1.51 -18.88
CA ILE A 209 -10.27 -2.17 -20.14
C ILE A 209 -11.76 -1.96 -20.39
N ALA A 210 -12.60 -2.13 -19.36
CA ALA A 210 -14.05 -1.96 -19.49
C ALA A 210 -14.42 -0.52 -19.88
N THR A 211 -13.80 0.48 -19.25
CA THR A 211 -14.03 1.91 -19.58
C THR A 211 -13.52 2.26 -20.98
N GLN A 212 -12.37 1.73 -21.40
CA GLN A 212 -11.88 1.90 -22.77
C GLN A 212 -12.85 1.29 -23.80
N LYS A 213 -13.36 0.08 -23.53
CA LYS A 213 -14.35 -0.57 -24.40
C LYS A 213 -15.67 0.21 -24.46
N ALA A 214 -16.13 0.74 -23.33
CA ALA A 214 -17.33 1.58 -23.27
C ALA A 214 -17.17 2.85 -24.12
N ARG A 215 -16.02 3.54 -24.04
CA ARG A 215 -15.71 4.69 -24.90
C ARG A 215 -15.74 4.32 -26.37
N ASN A 216 -15.10 3.21 -26.75
CA ASN A 216 -15.08 2.76 -28.14
C ASN A 216 -16.49 2.43 -28.68
N ILE A 217 -17.35 1.82 -27.86
CA ILE A 217 -18.75 1.55 -28.21
C ILE A 217 -19.52 2.86 -28.40
N LEU A 218 -19.32 3.85 -27.53
CA LEU A 218 -19.95 5.17 -27.64
C LEU A 218 -19.52 5.88 -28.92
N ASP A 219 -18.21 5.88 -29.23
CA ASP A 219 -17.68 6.50 -30.44
C ASP A 219 -18.27 5.85 -31.70
N GLN A 220 -18.29 4.51 -31.75
CA GLN A 220 -18.90 3.77 -32.86
C GLN A 220 -20.42 4.01 -32.97
N ALA A 221 -21.12 4.12 -31.85
CA ALA A 221 -22.55 4.40 -31.83
C ALA A 221 -22.83 5.82 -32.35
N GLN A 222 -22.02 6.80 -31.94
CA GLN A 222 -22.13 8.18 -32.41
C GLN A 222 -21.83 8.29 -33.90
N GLU A 223 -20.79 7.61 -34.39
CA GLU A 223 -20.46 7.59 -35.80
C GLU A 223 -21.57 6.95 -36.64
N LYS A 224 -22.12 5.81 -36.20
CA LYS A 224 -23.26 5.16 -36.85
C LYS A 224 -24.51 6.04 -36.84
N ALA A 225 -24.79 6.72 -35.72
CA ALA A 225 -25.90 7.64 -35.62
C ALA A 225 -25.75 8.80 -36.62
N ASN A 226 -24.56 9.40 -36.69
CA ASN A 226 -24.26 10.48 -37.64
C ASN A 226 -24.39 10.00 -39.10
N GLN A 227 -23.87 8.81 -39.43
CA GLN A 227 -24.00 8.21 -40.76
C GLN A 227 -25.47 7.95 -41.11
N LEU A 228 -26.26 7.40 -40.18
CA LEU A 228 -27.68 7.14 -40.37
C LEU A 228 -28.45 8.44 -40.60
N THR A 229 -28.22 9.46 -39.78
CA THR A 229 -28.85 10.78 -39.93
C THR A 229 -28.48 11.42 -41.27
N SER A 230 -27.20 11.39 -41.65
CA SER A 230 -26.76 11.91 -42.95
C SER A 230 -27.38 11.15 -44.11
N GLY A 231 -27.46 9.82 -44.03
CA GLY A 231 -28.08 8.98 -45.05
C GLY A 231 -29.59 9.22 -45.18
N ALA A 232 -30.29 9.35 -44.04
CA ALA A 232 -31.71 9.67 -44.00
C ALA A 232 -32.00 11.06 -44.61
N ASN A 233 -31.18 12.06 -44.29
CA ASN A 233 -31.30 13.40 -44.87
C ASN A 233 -31.06 13.37 -46.38
N ALA A 234 -29.99 12.70 -46.84
CA ALA A 234 -29.69 12.58 -48.26
C ALA A 234 -30.82 11.85 -49.03
N TYR A 235 -31.38 10.78 -48.44
CA TYR A 235 -32.52 10.08 -49.01
C TYR A 235 -33.76 10.99 -49.09
N ALA A 236 -34.10 11.70 -48.02
CA ALA A 236 -35.23 12.63 -48.00
C ALA A 236 -35.08 13.73 -49.05
N THR A 237 -33.90 14.34 -49.18
CA THR A 237 -33.60 15.32 -50.24
C THR A 237 -33.78 14.72 -51.63
N LYS A 238 -33.26 13.52 -51.88
CA LYS A 238 -33.43 12.83 -53.16
C LYS A 238 -34.90 12.58 -53.46
N SER A 239 -35.67 12.04 -52.51
CA SER A 239 -37.11 11.79 -52.70
C SER A 239 -37.88 13.08 -52.97
N MET A 240 -37.54 14.19 -52.30
CA MET A 240 -38.18 15.49 -52.56
C MET A 240 -37.84 16.02 -53.96
N ASN A 241 -36.59 15.89 -54.42
CA ASN A 241 -36.20 16.28 -55.77
C ASN A 241 -36.89 15.41 -56.84
N ASP A 242 -36.94 14.09 -56.64
CA ASP A 242 -37.62 13.15 -57.55
C ASP A 242 -39.12 13.47 -57.64
N LEU A 243 -39.74 13.91 -56.55
CA LEU A 243 -41.15 14.36 -56.53
C LEU A 243 -41.33 15.72 -57.22
N ASP A 244 -40.42 16.67 -57.02
CA ASP A 244 -40.45 17.98 -57.68
C ASP A 244 -40.35 17.86 -59.21
N GLU A 245 -39.49 16.96 -59.69
CA GLU A 245 -39.36 16.64 -61.12
C GLU A 245 -40.66 16.07 -61.69
N GLN A 246 -41.28 15.10 -61.00
CA GLN A 246 -42.56 14.52 -61.41
C GLN A 246 -43.69 15.57 -61.43
N VAL A 247 -43.76 16.44 -60.42
CA VAL A 247 -44.75 17.53 -60.38
C VAL A 247 -44.53 18.50 -61.53
N THR A 248 -43.29 18.82 -61.85
CA THR A 248 -42.93 19.69 -62.99
C THR A 248 -43.34 19.07 -64.32
N GLU A 249 -43.13 17.77 -64.51
CA GLU A 249 -43.55 17.04 -65.71
C GLU A 249 -45.09 17.05 -65.86
N ILE A 250 -45.82 16.76 -64.78
CA ILE A 250 -47.28 16.80 -64.76
C ILE A 250 -47.77 18.21 -65.08
N HIS A 251 -47.18 19.24 -64.47
CA HIS A 251 -47.51 20.63 -64.73
C HIS A 251 -47.33 20.99 -66.21
N ASN A 252 -46.19 20.62 -66.81
CA ASN A 252 -45.91 20.88 -68.22
C ASN A 252 -46.89 20.14 -69.14
N SER A 253 -47.30 18.93 -68.78
CA SER A 253 -48.32 18.16 -69.50
C SER A 253 -49.69 18.82 -69.44
N ILE A 254 -50.09 19.38 -68.30
CA ILE A 254 -51.34 20.14 -68.14
C ILE A 254 -51.33 21.41 -69.00
N VAL A 255 -50.24 22.19 -68.96
CA VAL A 255 -50.10 23.41 -69.76
C VAL A 255 -50.19 23.09 -71.25
N SER A 256 -49.48 22.05 -71.69
CA SER A 256 -49.53 21.58 -73.08
C SER A 256 -50.95 21.13 -73.47
N GLY A 257 -51.63 20.38 -72.60
CA GLY A 257 -53.02 19.96 -72.81
C GLY A 257 -53.99 21.14 -72.92
N LEU A 258 -53.85 22.16 -72.06
CA LEU A 258 -54.64 23.39 -72.12
C LEU A 258 -54.39 24.18 -73.42
N GLU A 259 -53.15 24.24 -73.90
CA GLU A 259 -52.82 24.91 -75.16
C GLU A 259 -53.47 24.21 -76.36
N VAL A 260 -53.44 22.86 -76.40
CA VAL A 260 -54.14 22.08 -77.42
C VAL A 260 -55.65 22.33 -77.39
N LEU A 261 -56.26 22.42 -76.21
CA LEU A 261 -57.68 22.71 -76.07
C LEU A 261 -58.03 24.13 -76.57
N LYS A 262 -57.23 25.14 -76.21
CA LYS A 262 -57.40 26.51 -76.73
C LYS A 262 -57.28 26.55 -78.26
N GLN A 263 -56.34 25.80 -78.82
CA GLN A 263 -56.17 25.73 -80.27
C GLN A 263 -57.39 25.10 -80.95
N ARG A 264 -57.88 23.96 -80.43
CA ARG A 264 -59.11 23.32 -80.92
C ARG A 264 -60.33 24.22 -80.80
N GLN A 265 -60.43 25.00 -79.72
CA GLN A 265 -61.51 25.96 -79.55
C GLN A 265 -61.49 27.03 -80.66
N LYS A 266 -60.32 27.64 -80.94
CA LYS A 266 -60.18 28.62 -82.03
C LYS A 266 -60.51 28.03 -83.39
N GLU A 267 -60.07 26.80 -83.65
CA GLU A 267 -60.39 26.08 -84.88
C GLU A 267 -61.90 25.82 -85.00
N ALA A 268 -62.55 25.38 -83.93
CA ALA A 268 -64.00 25.20 -83.90
C ALA A 268 -64.75 26.53 -84.12
N GLU A 269 -64.34 27.62 -83.46
CA GLU A 269 -64.91 28.97 -83.65
C GLU A 269 -64.75 29.48 -85.10
N SER A 270 -63.67 29.11 -85.79
CA SER A 270 -63.48 29.42 -87.20
C SER A 270 -64.33 28.56 -88.16
N GLN A 271 -64.76 27.38 -87.72
CA GLN A 271 -65.60 26.46 -88.49
C GLN A 271 -67.11 26.63 -88.22
N VAL A 272 -67.52 27.44 -87.23
CA VAL A 272 -68.94 27.79 -87.06
C VAL A 272 -69.37 28.68 -88.25
N PRO A 273 -70.32 28.24 -89.10
CA PRO A 273 -70.83 29.05 -90.19
C PRO A 273 -71.40 30.35 -89.61
N ARG A 274 -70.81 31.49 -89.98
CA ARG A 274 -71.41 32.78 -89.66
C ARG A 274 -72.71 32.88 -90.45
N LEU A 275 -73.84 32.83 -89.75
CA LEU A 275 -75.14 33.19 -90.32
C LEU A 275 -74.99 34.60 -90.90
N SER A 276 -74.96 34.68 -92.24
CA SER A 276 -75.02 35.94 -92.95
C SER A 276 -76.48 36.42 -92.99
N ALA A 277 -76.71 37.71 -93.14
CA ALA A 277 -78.06 38.30 -93.15
C ALA A 277 -78.97 37.77 -94.27
N GLU A 278 -78.47 36.93 -95.18
CA GLU A 278 -79.20 36.27 -96.27
C GLU A 278 -79.86 34.93 -95.89
N ASP A 279 -79.58 34.36 -94.70
CA ASP A 279 -80.20 33.10 -94.23
C ASP A 279 -81.53 33.30 -93.46
N TYR A 280 -82.03 34.54 -93.33
CA TYR A 280 -83.36 34.79 -92.79
C TYR A 280 -84.42 34.67 -93.90
N PRO A 281 -85.41 33.76 -93.78
CA PRO A 281 -86.48 33.66 -94.76
C PRO A 281 -87.36 34.91 -94.70
N ASN A 282 -87.38 35.70 -95.77
CA ASN A 282 -88.35 36.79 -95.93
C ASN A 282 -89.75 36.19 -96.06
N HIS A 283 -90.59 36.43 -95.06
CA HIS A 283 -92.02 36.20 -95.11
C HIS A 283 -92.68 37.26 -96.00
N GLN A 284 -93.16 36.86 -97.18
CA GLN A 284 -94.31 37.46 -97.87
C GLN A 284 -95.11 36.38 -98.59
#